data_AF-A0A358Y396-F1
#
_entry.id   AF-A0A358Y396-F1
#
_cell.length_a   1.000
_cell.length_b   1.000
_cell.length_c   1.000
_cell.angle_alpha   90.00
_cell.angle_beta   90.00
_cell.angle_gamma   90.00
#
_symmetry.space_group_name_H-M   'P 1'
#
loop_
_entity.id
_entity.type
_entity.pdbx_description
1 polymer ?
#
loop_
_entity_poly.entity_id
_entity_poly.type
_entity_poly.pdbx_seq_one_letter_code
_entity_poly.pdbx_strand_id
1 'polypeptide(L)' 'LCPGPVKTEFEKTAGMEGGNFFEKAMSAELTAKRAYRAMENKRVIFISEYPLGFALRYVLPLIPRRWQAAMVYRLQKM' A
#
# COMPACT_ATOMS: atom_id res chain seq x y z
N LEU A 1 9.71 0.73 -0.24
CA LEU A 1 8.64 0.02 0.48
C LEU A 1 7.33 0.76 0.24
N CYS A 2 6.27 0.05 -0.13
CA CYS A 2 4.90 0.58 -0.26
C CYS A 2 3.99 -0.22 0.67
N PRO A 3 3.88 0.16 1.95
CA PRO A 3 3.09 -0.60 2.90
C PRO A 3 1.61 -0.20 2.83
N GLY A 4 0.72 -1.14 3.20
CA GLY A 4 -0.62 -0.78 3.67
C GLY A 4 -0.59 -0.06 5.03
N PRO A 5 -1.72 0.08 5.72
CA PRO A 5 -1.80 0.75 7.02
C PRO A 5 -0.83 0.16 8.05
N VAL A 6 -0.09 1.02 8.77
CA VAL A 6 0.89 0.63 9.79
C VAL A 6 0.58 1.35 11.10
N LYS A 7 0.55 0.60 12.20
CA LYS A 7 0.36 1.12 13.56
C LYS A 7 1.57 1.94 13.98
N THR A 8 1.49 3.24 13.76
CA THR A 8 2.48 4.27 14.09
C THR A 8 1.74 5.52 14.55
N GLU A 9 2.46 6.51 15.09
CA GLU A 9 1.91 7.84 15.42
C GLU A 9 1.40 8.61 14.19
N PHE A 10 1.55 8.08 12.97
CA PHE A 10 1.05 8.71 11.75
C PHE A 10 -0.46 8.87 11.77
N GLU A 11 -1.23 7.87 12.23
CA GLU A 11 -2.70 7.95 12.29
C GLU A 11 -3.15 9.19 13.08
N LYS A 12 -2.54 9.37 14.27
CA LYS A 12 -2.75 10.53 15.13
C LYS A 12 -2.32 11.84 14.50
N THR A 13 -1.09 11.87 14.00
CA THR A 13 -0.50 13.09 13.42
C THR A 13 -1.24 13.54 12.17
N ALA A 14 -1.75 12.60 11.38
CA ALA A 14 -2.54 12.86 10.19
C ALA A 14 -4.03 13.17 10.49
N GLY A 15 -4.46 13.14 11.77
CA GLY A 15 -5.86 13.35 12.14
C GLY A 15 -6.80 12.26 11.64
N MET A 16 -6.29 11.05 11.44
CA MET A 16 -7.02 9.90 10.91
C MET A 16 -7.47 8.92 12.00
N GLU A 17 -7.32 9.30 13.28
CA GLU A 17 -7.76 8.51 14.43
C GLU A 17 -9.25 8.20 14.38
N GLY A 18 -9.59 6.96 14.74
CA GLY A 18 -10.99 6.50 14.82
C GLY A 18 -11.60 6.11 13.47
N GLY A 19 -10.81 6.17 12.38
CA GLY A 19 -11.21 5.64 11.08
C GLY A 19 -10.88 4.15 10.94
N ASN A 20 -11.74 3.39 10.24
CA ASN A 20 -11.56 1.94 10.06
C ASN A 20 -10.30 1.56 9.25
N PHE A 21 -9.62 2.55 8.66
CA PHE A 21 -8.42 2.36 7.84
C PHE A 21 -7.27 1.73 8.63
N PHE A 22 -7.11 2.05 9.92
CA PHE A 22 -6.01 1.57 10.75
C PHE A 22 -6.36 0.37 11.66
N GLU A 23 -7.63 -0.09 11.69
CA GLU A 23 -8.06 -1.23 12.52
C GLU A 23 -7.23 -2.50 12.26
N LYS A 24 -6.97 -2.78 10.98
CA LYS A 24 -6.19 -3.94 10.52
C LYS A 24 -4.74 -3.60 10.21
N ALA A 25 -4.24 -2.48 10.72
CA ALA A 25 -2.88 -2.04 10.47
C ALA A 25 -1.84 -3.02 11.05
N MET A 26 -0.76 -3.20 10.29
CA MET A 26 0.36 -4.06 10.71
C MET A 26 1.23 -3.34 11.76
N SER A 27 1.91 -4.09 12.63
CA SER A 27 2.87 -3.46 13.53
C SER A 27 4.04 -2.81 12.76
N ALA A 28 4.56 -1.71 13.30
CA ALA A 28 5.70 -1.00 12.72
C ALA A 28 6.94 -1.91 12.61
N GLU A 29 7.24 -2.67 13.67
CA GLU A 29 8.39 -3.59 13.72
C GLU A 29 8.33 -4.65 12.61
N LEU A 30 7.18 -5.34 12.47
CA LEU A 30 7.03 -6.39 11.46
C LEU A 30 7.12 -5.80 10.04
N THR A 31 6.54 -4.62 9.84
CA THR A 31 6.61 -3.90 8.57
C THR A 31 8.06 -3.56 8.21
N ALA A 32 8.82 -3.01 9.17
CA ALA A 32 10.23 -2.68 9.00
C ALA A 32 11.06 -3.95 8.70
N LYS A 33 10.90 -5.02 9.48
CA LYS A 33 11.62 -6.28 9.28
C LYS A 33 11.39 -6.87 7.89
N ARG A 34 10.13 -6.84 7.41
CA ARG A 34 9.79 -7.29 6.05
C ARG A 34 10.43 -6.40 4.98
N ALA A 35 10.45 -5.08 5.20
CA ALA A 35 11.09 -4.14 4.30
C ALA A 35 12.61 -4.35 4.21
N TYR A 36 13.30 -4.51 5.35
CA TYR A 36 14.73 -4.82 5.40
C TYR A 36 15.05 -6.11 4.66
N ARG A 37 14.30 -7.18 4.93
CA ARG A 37 14.49 -8.45 4.21
C ARG A 37 14.28 -8.29 2.70
N ALA A 38 13.30 -7.51 2.26
CA ALA A 38 13.10 -7.26 0.83
C ALA A 38 14.28 -6.47 0.21
N MET A 39 14.78 -5.47 0.94
CA MET A 39 15.93 -4.67 0.55
C MET A 39 17.21 -5.52 0.42
N GLU A 40 17.50 -6.38 1.41
CA GLU A 40 18.63 -7.32 1.38
C GLU A 40 18.55 -8.27 0.16
N ASN A 41 17.34 -8.63 -0.25
CA ASN A 41 17.07 -9.43 -1.46
C ASN A 41 17.06 -8.60 -2.76
N LYS A 42 17.62 -7.38 -2.76
CA LYS A 42 17.72 -6.47 -3.92
C LYS A 42 16.37 -6.10 -4.55
N ARG A 43 15.27 -6.15 -3.78
CA ARG A 43 13.95 -5.72 -4.27
C ARG A 43 13.81 -4.21 -4.12
N VAL A 44 13.70 -3.50 -5.25
CA VAL A 44 13.49 -2.04 -5.28
C VAL A 44 12.08 -1.66 -4.82
N ILE A 45 11.07 -2.41 -5.28
CA ILE A 45 9.66 -2.20 -4.91
C ILE A 45 9.18 -3.40 -4.10
N PHE A 46 8.64 -3.14 -2.92
CA PHE A 46 8.03 -4.14 -2.06
C PHE A 46 6.69 -3.61 -1.56
N ILE A 47 5.61 -4.25 -2.02
CA ILE A 47 4.23 -3.98 -1.60
C ILE A 47 3.89 -5.01 -0.52
N SER A 48 3.56 -4.58 0.69
CA SER A 48 3.31 -5.51 1.81
C SER A 48 1.95 -6.21 1.74
N GLU A 49 1.00 -5.62 1.00
CA GLU A 49 -0.33 -6.17 0.78
C GLU A 49 -0.35 -7.11 -0.42
N TYR A 50 -0.37 -8.42 -0.16
CA TYR A 50 -0.35 -9.45 -1.20
C TYR A 50 -1.46 -9.31 -2.26
N PRO A 51 -2.74 -9.05 -1.89
CA PRO A 51 -3.79 -8.91 -2.89
C PRO A 51 -3.54 -7.73 -3.83
N LEU A 52 -3.11 -6.59 -3.29
CA LEU A 52 -2.79 -5.40 -4.07
C LEU A 52 -1.57 -5.63 -4.97
N GLY A 53 -0.51 -6.23 -4.44
CA GLY A 53 0.68 -6.58 -5.21
C GLY A 53 0.37 -7.53 -6.37
N PHE A 54 -0.50 -8.51 -6.14
CA PHE A 54 -0.99 -9.41 -7.19
C PHE A 54 -1.80 -8.65 -8.26
N ALA A 55 -2.75 -7.83 -7.83
CA ALA A 55 -3.56 -7.03 -8.75
C ALA A 55 -2.70 -6.11 -9.62
N LEU A 56 -1.75 -5.38 -9.02
CA LEU A 56 -0.86 -4.47 -9.76
C LEU A 56 0.05 -5.21 -10.75
N ARG A 57 0.52 -6.41 -10.40
CA ARG A 57 1.46 -7.17 -11.26
C ARG A 57 0.78 -7.95 -12.37
N TYR A 58 -0.40 -8.49 -12.11
CA TYR A 58 -1.05 -9.45 -13.01
C TYR A 58 -2.38 -8.97 -13.58
N VAL A 59 -3.15 -8.17 -12.83
CA VAL A 59 -4.47 -7.71 -13.26
C VAL A 59 -4.37 -6.38 -14.01
N LEU A 60 -3.66 -5.40 -13.45
CA LEU A 60 -3.53 -4.06 -14.02
C LEU A 60 -3.01 -4.06 -15.48
N PRO A 61 -2.01 -4.90 -15.86
CA PRO A 61 -1.54 -4.97 -17.26
C PRO A 61 -2.60 -5.44 -18.27
N LEU A 62 -3.64 -6.14 -17.82
CA LEU A 62 -4.73 -6.64 -18.66
C LEU A 62 -5.82 -5.58 -18.88
N ILE A 63 -5.82 -4.49 -18.10
CA ILE A 63 -6.82 -3.44 -18.19
C ILE A 63 -6.38 -2.41 -19.24
N PRO A 64 -7.27 -1.98 -20.17
CA PRO A 64 -6.94 -0.93 -21.13
C PRO A 64 -6.51 0.38 -20.44
N ARG A 65 -5.45 1.03 -20.95
CA ARG A 65 -4.90 2.29 -20.38
C ARG A 65 -5.95 3.39 -20.17
N ARG A 66 -6.94 3.50 -21.06
CA ARG A 66 -8.05 4.47 -20.93
C ARG A 66 -8.85 4.29 -19.63
N TRP A 67 -9.03 3.03 -19.19
CA TRP A 67 -9.76 2.73 -17.96
C TRP A 67 -8.89 2.94 -16.74
N GLN A 68 -7.60 2.59 -16.82
CA GLN A 68 -6.64 2.91 -15.77
C GLN A 68 -6.59 4.42 -15.51
N ALA A 69 -6.50 5.24 -16.58
CA ALA A 69 -6.51 6.69 -16.48
C ALA A 69 -7.83 7.22 -15.89
N ALA A 70 -8.97 6.66 -16.31
CA ALA A 70 -10.27 7.02 -15.74
C ALA A 70 -10.39 6.69 -14.25
N MET A 71 -9.81 5.56 -13.79
CA MET A 71 -9.74 5.20 -12.37
C MET A 71 -8.92 6.22 -11.58
N VAL A 72 -7.73 6.58 -12.06
CA VAL A 72 -6.86 7.58 -11.41
C VAL A 72 -7.55 8.94 -11.32
N TYR A 73 -8.18 9.38 -12.41
CA TYR A 73 -8.93 10.64 -12.42
C TYR A 73 -10.05 10.68 -11.37
N ARG A 74 -10.77 9.56 -11.19
CA ARG A 74 -11.81 9.48 -10.16
C ARG A 74 -11.23 9.56 -8.75
N LEU A 75 -10.10 8.90 -8.48
CA LEU A 75 -9.44 8.94 -7.18
C LEU A 75 -8.97 10.35 -6.79
N GLN A 76 -8.50 11.14 -7.77
CA GLN A 76 -8.03 12.51 -7.53
C GLN A 76 -9.16 13.53 -7.33
N LYS A 77 -10.40 13.18 -7.69
CA LYS A 77 -11.57 14.05 -7.53
C LYS A 77 -12.29 13.82 -6.19
N MET A 78 -11.92 12.78 -5.45
CA MET A 78 -12.38 12.51 -4.09
C MET A 78 -11.58 13.35 -3.10
#